data_AF-A0A961Q900-F1
#
_entry.id   AF-A0A961Q900-F1
#
_cell.length_a   1.000
_cell.length_b   1.000
_cell.length_c   1.000
_cell.angle_alpha   90.00
_cell.angle_beta   90.00
_cell.angle_gamma   90.00
#
_symmetry.space_group_name_H-M   'P 1'
#
loop_
_entity.id
_entity.type
_entity.pdbx_description
1 polymer ?
#
loop_
_entity_poly.entity_id
_entity_poly.type
_entity_poly.pdbx_seq_one_letter_code
_entity_poly.pdbx_strand_id
1 'polypeptide(L)'
;PLMKRTGFKAEKAGAVEVASSTNGQLTPPVMGAAAFLISEFTGVSYPELIKHAFLPAIISYIALVYIVHLEALKLGLKGLQRPTVTGTIAQRLTGVLFGFIAMCVLAAVVYYGLGWIKVAFPGLTFWAAALIFLAAYLFLVGQAARHPDLQMDDPNAPMDVLPRPWDVAITGFHYLLPIVILIWCILVERLSPTLSAYWATVSMIFIIFTQKPLKRIFRGEGNPVQGVKDGWVDFFDGMIAGARNMIGIGVATGAAGVIVGTVSLTGLHQVVGEFVEFLSGGSLIAMLLLVAVMSLVLGMGLPTTANYIVVSSLMAPVIVSVGAAQGLLVPLVAVHLFVFYFGILADDTPPVGLAAFAAAAISGGDPIKTGIQGFAYDIRTALLPFLFIFNTELLLIDVTWYKAIFIFVVAVIAMMLFAAATQGYFFARSKIWETVALLLVAFTLFRPGFWLDYVQPPFDERPGAEAVQLAEAAPANGTLRMVVRGPDFDNPDNISEHTILAQFKGEGDGVKKLGDAGLMVRVEDGKAIVDEPIAGSPFFKDFQKFDFYGDQPVEIATVEMDAERTPKEIFYIPALLLLGLVIFSQRRRQTVPAF
;
A
#
# COMPACT_ATOMS: atom_id res chain seq x y z
N PRO A 1 -21.23 -13.68 9.02
CA PRO A 1 -22.21 -14.30 9.97
C PRO A 1 -22.07 -13.84 11.43
N LEU A 2 -20.86 -13.87 12.01
CA LEU A 2 -20.59 -13.49 13.40
C LEU A 2 -21.00 -12.04 13.73
N MET A 3 -20.63 -11.08 12.87
CA MET A 3 -21.03 -9.68 13.06
C MET A 3 -22.56 -9.47 13.03
N LYS A 4 -23.28 -10.26 12.22
CA LYS A 4 -24.75 -10.21 12.18
C LYS A 4 -25.36 -10.71 13.49
N ARG A 5 -24.84 -11.81 14.04
CA ARG A 5 -25.26 -12.39 15.34
C ARG A 5 -25.00 -11.44 16.51
N THR A 6 -24.06 -10.51 16.39
CA THR A 6 -23.75 -9.49 17.41
C THR A 6 -24.52 -8.17 17.24
N GLY A 7 -25.42 -8.08 16.25
CA GLY A 7 -26.35 -6.96 16.09
C GLY A 7 -26.07 -6.03 14.91
N PHE A 8 -25.04 -6.28 14.09
CA PHE A 8 -24.90 -5.56 12.82
C PHE A 8 -25.99 -5.97 11.83
N LYS A 9 -26.48 -5.01 11.03
CA LYS A 9 -27.30 -5.30 9.85
C LYS A 9 -26.49 -6.13 8.84
N ALA A 10 -27.17 -6.96 8.04
CA ALA A 10 -26.52 -7.82 7.06
C ALA A 10 -25.62 -7.01 6.10
N GLU A 11 -26.09 -5.86 5.61
CA GLU A 11 -25.33 -5.00 4.70
C GLU A 11 -24.08 -4.42 5.36
N LYS A 12 -24.14 -4.06 6.65
CA LYS A 12 -22.97 -3.55 7.38
C LYS A 12 -21.97 -4.66 7.69
N ALA A 13 -22.45 -5.84 8.07
CA ALA A 13 -21.60 -7.00 8.29
C ALA A 13 -20.88 -7.40 6.99
N GLY A 14 -21.60 -7.41 5.86
CA GLY A 14 -21.02 -7.63 4.54
C GLY A 14 -20.02 -6.53 4.18
N ALA A 15 -20.36 -5.25 4.39
CA ALA A 15 -19.47 -4.13 4.07
C ALA A 15 -18.15 -4.16 4.83
N VAL A 16 -18.15 -4.62 6.09
CA VAL A 16 -16.90 -4.81 6.85
C VAL A 16 -16.05 -5.93 6.27
N GLU A 17 -16.67 -7.03 5.81
CA GLU A 17 -15.97 -8.09 5.11
C GLU A 17 -15.31 -7.55 3.82
N VAL A 18 -16.07 -6.80 3.02
CA VAL A 18 -15.55 -6.19 1.79
C VAL A 18 -14.36 -5.28 2.08
N ALA A 19 -14.54 -4.31 2.98
CA ALA A 19 -13.50 -3.37 3.34
C ALA A 19 -12.24 -4.07 3.91
N SER A 20 -12.44 -5.12 4.71
CA SER A 20 -11.33 -5.90 5.26
C SER A 20 -10.58 -6.70 4.18
N SER A 21 -11.29 -7.17 3.15
CA SER A 21 -10.73 -7.91 2.01
C SER A 21 -9.91 -6.98 1.11
N THR A 22 -10.47 -5.82 0.75
CA THR A 22 -9.80 -4.76 -0.02
C THR A 22 -8.48 -4.35 0.65
N ASN A 23 -8.52 -4.05 1.95
CA ASN A 23 -7.32 -3.67 2.71
C ASN A 23 -6.32 -4.83 2.91
N GLY A 24 -6.80 -6.08 2.89
CA GLY A 24 -5.95 -7.27 2.91
C GLY A 24 -5.03 -7.37 1.69
N GLN A 25 -5.52 -6.95 0.53
CA GLN A 25 -4.72 -6.92 -0.70
C GLN A 25 -3.60 -5.88 -0.68
N LEU A 26 -3.71 -4.86 0.18
CA LEU A 26 -2.68 -3.83 0.36
C LEU A 26 -1.57 -4.25 1.34
N THR A 27 -1.78 -5.33 2.10
CA THR A 27 -0.93 -5.63 3.26
C THR A 27 0.23 -6.55 2.92
N PRO A 28 1.47 -6.14 3.26
CA PRO A 28 2.64 -7.01 3.16
C PRO A 28 2.56 -8.22 4.10
N PRO A 29 3.19 -9.36 3.75
CA PRO A 29 3.96 -9.60 2.52
C PRO A 29 3.09 -10.05 1.36
N VAL A 30 1.80 -10.32 1.56
CA VAL A 30 1.01 -11.02 0.54
C VAL A 30 0.79 -10.13 -0.68
N MET A 31 0.34 -8.88 -0.50
CA MET A 31 0.11 -7.82 -1.51
C MET A 31 -0.40 -8.23 -2.92
N GLY A 32 -0.91 -9.46 -3.06
CA GLY A 32 -1.20 -10.13 -4.32
C GLY A 32 -0.01 -10.28 -5.28
N ALA A 33 -0.30 -10.73 -6.49
CA ALA A 33 0.66 -10.78 -7.60
C ALA A 33 1.07 -9.38 -8.09
N ALA A 34 0.28 -8.35 -7.79
CA ALA A 34 0.53 -6.97 -8.19
C ALA A 34 1.82 -6.41 -7.57
N ALA A 35 2.19 -6.80 -6.35
CA ALA A 35 3.47 -6.38 -5.76
C ALA A 35 4.70 -6.80 -6.58
N PHE A 36 4.63 -7.95 -7.26
CA PHE A 36 5.69 -8.37 -8.16
C PHE A 36 5.77 -7.49 -9.40
N LEU A 37 4.63 -7.11 -9.96
CA LEU A 37 4.56 -6.18 -11.09
C LEU A 37 5.02 -4.77 -10.70
N ILE A 38 4.69 -4.31 -9.48
CA ILE A 38 5.24 -3.04 -8.95
C ILE A 38 6.76 -3.12 -8.87
N SER A 39 7.31 -4.20 -8.29
CA SER A 39 8.76 -4.40 -8.18
C SER A 39 9.43 -4.43 -9.56
N GLU A 40 8.82 -5.09 -10.55
CA GLU A 40 9.31 -5.15 -11.92
C GLU A 40 9.27 -3.80 -12.65
N PHE A 41 8.13 -3.08 -12.58
CA PHE A 41 7.98 -1.79 -13.26
C PHE A 41 8.79 -0.65 -12.62
N THR A 42 8.94 -0.67 -11.29
CA THR A 42 9.68 0.38 -10.57
C THR A 42 11.17 0.07 -10.45
N GLY A 43 11.58 -1.18 -10.69
CA GLY A 43 12.95 -1.66 -10.42
C GLY A 43 13.30 -1.77 -8.93
N VAL A 44 12.37 -1.43 -8.02
CA VAL A 44 12.57 -1.51 -6.57
C VAL A 44 12.50 -2.96 -6.13
N SER A 45 13.43 -3.38 -5.26
CA SER A 45 13.44 -4.76 -4.77
C SER A 45 12.17 -5.08 -3.97
N TYR A 46 11.66 -6.31 -4.06
CA TYR A 46 10.44 -6.69 -3.34
C TYR A 46 10.49 -6.46 -1.81
N PRO A 47 11.60 -6.73 -1.09
CA PRO A 47 11.69 -6.40 0.34
C PRO A 47 11.56 -4.90 0.62
N GLU A 48 12.07 -4.06 -0.29
CA GLU A 48 12.00 -2.61 -0.18
C GLU A 48 10.60 -2.09 -0.49
N LEU A 49 9.93 -2.66 -1.50
CA LEU A 49 8.50 -2.42 -1.74
C LEU A 49 7.65 -2.78 -0.50
N ILE A 50 7.91 -3.94 0.11
CA ILE A 50 7.24 -4.35 1.36
C ILE A 50 7.47 -3.31 2.45
N LYS A 51 8.71 -2.83 2.62
CA LYS A 51 9.04 -1.78 3.60
C LYS A 51 8.21 -0.52 3.33
N HIS A 52 8.12 -0.09 2.08
CA HIS A 52 7.36 1.10 1.70
C HIS A 52 5.86 0.97 1.92
N ALA A 53 5.29 -0.21 1.67
CA ALA A 53 3.86 -0.48 1.83
C ALA A 53 3.44 -0.80 3.27
N PHE A 54 4.38 -1.21 4.14
CA PHE A 54 4.10 -1.70 5.49
C PHE A 54 3.41 -0.67 6.38
N LEU A 55 3.97 0.53 6.46
CA LEU A 55 3.46 1.57 7.34
C LEU A 55 2.05 2.03 6.89
N PRO A 56 1.82 2.34 5.60
CA PRO A 56 0.48 2.65 5.11
C PRO A 56 -0.55 1.52 5.35
N ALA A 57 -0.16 0.27 5.12
CA ALA A 57 -1.07 -0.88 5.31
C ALA A 57 -1.56 -1.01 6.76
N ILE A 58 -0.65 -0.90 7.74
CA ILE A 58 -1.02 -0.96 9.16
C ILE A 58 -1.93 0.20 9.54
N ILE A 59 -1.61 1.41 9.07
CA ILE A 59 -2.42 2.61 9.32
C ILE A 59 -3.84 2.39 8.77
N SER A 60 -3.97 1.87 7.54
CA SER A 60 -5.27 1.57 6.93
C SER A 60 -6.06 0.55 7.76
N TYR A 61 -5.42 -0.52 8.22
CA TYR A 61 -6.08 -1.53 9.05
C TYR A 61 -6.53 -1.00 10.41
N ILE A 62 -5.69 -0.20 11.09
CA ILE A 62 -6.06 0.45 12.35
C ILE A 62 -7.25 1.39 12.12
N ALA A 63 -7.23 2.17 11.04
CA ALA A 63 -8.33 3.04 10.65
C ALA A 63 -9.62 2.25 10.40
N LEU A 64 -9.56 1.13 9.67
CA LEU A 64 -10.73 0.26 9.44
C LEU A 64 -11.29 -0.31 10.74
N VAL A 65 -10.44 -0.86 11.61
CA VAL A 65 -10.87 -1.36 12.93
C VAL A 65 -11.55 -0.25 13.74
N TYR A 66 -10.99 0.95 13.69
CA TYR A 66 -11.57 2.12 14.36
C TYR A 66 -12.91 2.53 13.74
N ILE A 67 -13.04 2.50 12.40
CA ILE A 67 -14.30 2.77 11.69
C ILE A 67 -15.40 1.81 12.14
N VAL A 68 -15.08 0.51 12.21
CA VAL A 68 -16.01 -0.54 12.68
C VAL A 68 -16.37 -0.33 14.15
N HIS A 69 -15.40 0.06 14.98
CA HIS A 69 -15.62 0.38 16.38
C HIS A 69 -16.57 1.56 16.57
N LEU A 70 -16.35 2.68 15.87
CA LEU A 70 -17.24 3.84 15.92
C LEU A 70 -18.65 3.48 15.41
N GLU A 71 -18.75 2.59 14.42
CA GLU A 71 -20.04 2.14 13.93
C GLU A 71 -20.78 1.26 14.96
N ALA A 72 -20.05 0.41 15.69
CA ALA A 72 -20.62 -0.37 16.80
C ALA A 72 -21.11 0.56 17.94
N LEU A 73 -20.34 1.60 18.28
CA LEU A 73 -20.73 2.60 19.28
C LEU A 73 -21.99 3.38 18.86
N LYS A 74 -22.08 3.78 17.59
CA LYS A 74 -23.27 4.45 17.04
C LYS A 74 -24.52 3.58 17.09
N LEU A 75 -24.36 2.27 16.96
CA LEU A 75 -25.43 1.29 17.07
C LEU A 75 -25.73 0.88 18.52
N GLY A 76 -24.94 1.34 19.49
CA GLY A 76 -25.09 0.97 20.91
C GLY A 76 -24.87 -0.51 21.17
N LEU A 77 -24.10 -1.20 20.32
CA LEU A 77 -23.85 -2.64 20.46
C LEU A 77 -23.01 -2.90 21.71
N LYS A 78 -23.46 -3.85 22.54
CA LYS A 78 -22.72 -4.32 23.71
C LYS A 78 -21.89 -5.54 23.33
N GLY A 79 -20.65 -5.59 23.81
CA GLY A 79 -19.79 -6.76 23.60
C GLY A 79 -20.42 -8.02 24.22
N LEU A 80 -20.29 -9.16 23.54
CA LEU A 80 -20.66 -10.47 24.08
C LEU A 80 -19.90 -10.74 25.38
N GLN A 81 -20.52 -11.50 26.30
CA GLN A 81 -19.84 -11.93 27.52
C GLN A 81 -18.60 -12.74 27.14
N ARG A 82 -17.42 -12.17 27.38
CA ARG A 82 -16.17 -12.91 27.17
C ARG A 82 -16.10 -13.99 28.24
N PRO A 83 -15.85 -15.27 27.89
CA PRO A 83 -15.48 -16.24 28.90
C PRO A 83 -14.30 -15.65 29.69
N THR A 84 -14.43 -15.58 31.01
CA THR A 84 -13.59 -14.83 31.94
C THR A 84 -12.12 -14.75 31.52
N VAL A 85 -11.69 -13.59 31.01
CA VAL A 85 -10.28 -13.23 30.94
C VAL A 85 -10.10 -11.95 31.73
N THR A 86 -9.63 -12.12 32.97
CA THR A 86 -9.27 -11.11 33.97
C THR A 86 -7.98 -10.36 33.58
N GLY A 87 -7.83 -10.02 32.30
CA GLY A 87 -6.68 -9.28 31.79
C GLY A 87 -6.96 -7.78 31.74
N THR A 88 -6.11 -6.98 32.36
CA THR A 88 -6.08 -5.51 32.18
C THR A 88 -5.92 -5.12 30.71
N ILE A 89 -6.31 -3.90 30.33
CA ILE A 89 -6.09 -3.36 28.96
C ILE A 89 -4.61 -3.52 28.57
N ALA A 90 -3.71 -3.28 29.52
CA ALA A 90 -2.29 -3.54 29.37
C ALA A 90 -2.03 -5.00 28.96
N GLN A 91 -2.48 -6.00 29.71
CA GLN A 91 -2.27 -7.42 29.39
C GLN A 91 -2.87 -7.85 28.04
N ARG A 92 -3.96 -7.23 27.59
CA ARG A 92 -4.55 -7.49 26.26
C ARG A 92 -3.70 -6.89 25.15
N LEU A 93 -3.28 -5.64 25.32
CA LEU A 93 -2.30 -5.02 24.44
C LEU A 93 -1.01 -5.83 24.43
N THR A 94 -0.50 -6.26 25.59
CA THR A 94 0.68 -7.12 25.69
C THR A 94 0.46 -8.47 25.01
N GLY A 95 -0.74 -9.07 25.05
CA GLY A 95 -1.05 -10.32 24.36
C GLY A 95 -1.06 -10.18 22.84
N VAL A 96 -1.68 -9.11 22.31
CA VAL A 96 -1.66 -8.79 20.87
C VAL A 96 -0.25 -8.42 20.42
N LEU A 97 0.43 -7.56 21.19
CA LEU A 97 1.81 -7.16 20.94
C LEU A 97 2.75 -8.36 21.02
N PHE A 98 2.52 -9.30 21.96
CA PHE A 98 3.28 -10.54 22.07
C PHE A 98 3.01 -11.46 20.88
N GLY A 99 1.78 -11.57 20.39
CA GLY A 99 1.48 -12.31 19.15
C GLY A 99 2.22 -11.72 17.95
N PHE A 100 2.20 -10.39 17.81
CA PHE A 100 2.92 -9.68 16.76
C PHE A 100 4.45 -9.84 16.90
N ILE A 101 4.99 -9.61 18.11
CA ILE A 101 6.41 -9.80 18.42
C ILE A 101 6.80 -11.26 18.22
N ALA A 102 5.99 -12.24 18.61
CA ALA A 102 6.27 -13.65 18.42
C ALA A 102 6.31 -14.01 16.93
N MET A 103 5.44 -13.42 16.12
CA MET A 103 5.48 -13.57 14.67
C MET A 103 6.70 -12.87 14.05
N CYS A 104 7.06 -11.66 14.50
CA CYS A 104 8.28 -10.97 14.08
C CYS A 104 9.54 -11.72 14.51
N VAL A 105 9.57 -12.28 15.72
CA VAL A 105 10.66 -13.10 16.25
C VAL A 105 10.72 -14.42 15.49
N LEU A 106 9.58 -15.06 15.18
CA LEU A 106 9.56 -16.25 14.33
C LEU A 106 10.12 -15.91 12.95
N ALA A 107 9.69 -14.81 12.34
CA ALA A 107 10.22 -14.34 11.07
C ALA A 107 11.72 -14.03 11.16
N ALA A 108 12.19 -13.40 12.24
CA ALA A 108 13.60 -13.09 12.47
C ALA A 108 14.42 -14.36 12.73
N VAL A 109 13.91 -15.32 13.50
CA VAL A 109 14.56 -16.62 13.76
C VAL A 109 14.64 -17.42 12.47
N VAL A 110 13.59 -17.42 11.66
CA VAL A 110 13.62 -18.02 10.32
C VAL A 110 14.64 -17.29 9.46
N TYR A 111 14.60 -15.96 9.39
CA TYR A 111 15.50 -15.14 8.59
C TYR A 111 16.98 -15.32 8.96
N TYR A 112 17.35 -15.10 10.23
CA TYR A 112 18.72 -15.19 10.71
C TYR A 112 19.18 -16.63 10.91
N GLY A 113 18.33 -17.50 11.45
CA GLY A 113 18.69 -18.89 11.73
C GLY A 113 19.00 -19.68 10.46
N LEU A 114 18.18 -19.53 9.43
CA LEU A 114 18.47 -20.13 8.13
C LEU A 114 19.51 -19.31 7.32
N GLY A 115 19.61 -18.00 7.54
CA GLY A 115 20.70 -17.17 6.98
C GLY A 115 22.08 -17.63 7.45
N TRP A 116 22.21 -18.02 8.73
CA TRP A 116 23.42 -18.64 9.27
C TRP A 116 23.70 -20.01 8.67
N ILE A 117 22.68 -20.82 8.37
CA ILE A 117 22.86 -22.10 7.68
C ILE A 117 23.51 -21.90 6.30
N LYS A 118 23.13 -20.83 5.58
CA LYS A 118 23.73 -20.49 4.29
C LYS A 118 25.21 -20.13 4.40
N VAL A 119 25.61 -19.46 5.49
CA VAL A 119 27.02 -19.11 5.76
C VAL A 119 27.82 -20.32 6.25
N ALA A 120 27.23 -21.13 7.13
CA ALA A 120 27.89 -22.27 7.76
C ALA A 120 28.03 -23.49 6.81
N PHE A 121 27.06 -23.71 5.91
CA PHE A 121 27.04 -24.85 4.99
C PHE A 121 26.65 -24.44 3.56
N PRO A 122 27.55 -23.80 2.81
CA PRO A 122 27.30 -23.42 1.42
C PRO A 122 26.94 -24.66 0.57
N GLY A 123 25.80 -24.63 -0.12
CA GLY A 123 25.32 -25.72 -0.98
C GLY A 123 24.38 -26.74 -0.31
N LEU A 124 24.25 -26.73 1.03
CA LEU A 124 23.29 -27.58 1.76
C LEU A 124 22.06 -26.80 2.25
N THR A 125 21.97 -25.50 1.99
CA THR A 125 20.88 -24.62 2.45
C THR A 125 19.50 -25.16 2.10
N PHE A 126 19.33 -25.70 0.88
CA PHE A 126 18.07 -26.28 0.44
C PHE A 126 17.66 -27.50 1.29
N TRP A 127 18.58 -28.44 1.50
CA TRP A 127 18.31 -29.65 2.28
C TRP A 127 18.10 -29.35 3.76
N ALA A 128 18.83 -28.39 4.31
CA ALA A 128 18.62 -27.92 5.67
C ALA A 128 17.26 -27.24 5.85
N ALA A 129 16.84 -26.39 4.90
CA ALA A 129 15.52 -25.78 4.89
C ALA A 129 14.40 -26.84 4.76
N ALA A 130 14.58 -27.83 3.90
CA ALA A 130 13.64 -28.95 3.75
C ALA A 130 13.51 -29.78 5.04
N LEU A 131 14.63 -30.04 5.73
CA LEU A 131 14.62 -30.76 7.01
C LEU A 131 13.94 -29.95 8.12
N ILE A 132 14.19 -28.64 8.18
CA ILE A 132 13.53 -27.73 9.12
C ILE A 132 12.03 -27.66 8.85
N PHE A 133 11.63 -27.56 7.57
CA PHE A 133 10.23 -27.62 7.17
C PHE A 133 9.60 -28.94 7.61
N LEU A 134 10.24 -30.08 7.35
CA LEU A 134 9.71 -31.40 7.71
C LEU A 134 9.55 -31.54 9.23
N ALA A 135 10.55 -31.11 10.00
CA ALA A 135 10.49 -31.13 11.46
C ALA A 135 9.37 -30.25 12.00
N ALA A 136 9.27 -29.00 11.51
CA ALA A 136 8.20 -28.08 11.87
C ALA A 136 6.82 -28.63 11.47
N TYR A 137 6.70 -29.21 10.27
CA TYR A 137 5.48 -29.83 9.78
C TYR A 137 5.01 -30.98 10.65
N LEU A 138 5.89 -31.95 10.95
CA LEU A 138 5.55 -33.09 11.80
C LEU A 138 5.15 -32.65 13.21
N PHE A 139 5.85 -31.66 13.78
CA PHE A 139 5.51 -31.09 15.07
C PHE A 139 4.12 -30.42 15.06
N LEU A 140 3.84 -29.57 14.06
CA LEU A 140 2.57 -28.85 13.95
C LEU A 140 1.40 -29.79 13.68
N VAL A 141 1.57 -30.79 12.82
CA VAL A 141 0.53 -31.81 12.58
C VAL A 141 0.30 -32.68 13.82
N GLY A 142 1.38 -33.05 14.53
CA GLY A 142 1.27 -33.76 15.80
C GLY A 142 0.50 -32.96 16.87
N GLN A 143 0.74 -31.65 16.93
CA GLN A 143 -0.03 -30.74 17.79
C GLN A 143 -1.49 -30.64 17.34
N ALA A 144 -1.75 -30.43 16.05
CA ALA A 144 -3.11 -30.35 15.50
C ALA A 144 -3.90 -31.66 15.72
N ALA A 145 -3.23 -32.81 15.67
CA ALA A 145 -3.85 -34.11 15.91
C ALA A 145 -4.37 -34.29 17.35
N ARG A 146 -3.80 -33.58 18.33
CA ARG A 146 -4.25 -33.60 19.74
C ARG A 146 -5.57 -32.88 19.96
N HIS A 147 -6.03 -32.10 18.97
CA HIS A 147 -7.30 -31.39 19.01
C HIS A 147 -8.29 -32.03 18.02
N PRO A 148 -9.59 -32.00 18.33
CA PRO A 148 -10.62 -32.43 17.39
C PRO A 148 -10.57 -31.56 16.13
N ASP A 149 -10.91 -32.15 14.98
CA ASP A 149 -11.04 -31.36 13.76
C ASP A 149 -12.21 -30.39 13.87
N LEU A 150 -12.04 -29.20 13.28
CA LEU A 150 -13.05 -28.15 13.29
C LEU A 150 -14.29 -28.60 12.50
N GLN A 151 -15.45 -28.47 13.12
CA GLN A 151 -16.73 -28.64 12.44
C GLN A 151 -17.22 -27.29 11.92
N MET A 152 -17.93 -27.28 10.78
CA MET A 152 -18.57 -26.06 10.32
C MET A 152 -19.75 -25.72 11.24
N ASP A 153 -19.69 -24.53 11.85
CA ASP A 153 -20.76 -24.00 12.69
C ASP A 153 -22.04 -23.76 11.87
N ASP A 154 -23.21 -23.98 12.48
CA ASP A 154 -24.50 -23.57 11.92
C ASP A 154 -24.55 -22.02 11.82
N PRO A 155 -24.68 -21.44 10.62
CA PRO A 155 -24.74 -19.99 10.43
C PRO A 155 -25.91 -19.30 11.14
N ASN A 156 -26.97 -20.04 11.50
CA ASN A 156 -28.23 -19.49 12.02
C ASN A 156 -28.43 -19.66 13.53
N ALA A 157 -27.61 -20.47 14.20
CA ALA A 157 -27.71 -20.65 15.66
C ALA A 157 -27.35 -19.36 16.43
N PRO A 158 -27.96 -19.03 17.58
CA PRO A 158 -27.53 -17.90 18.42
C PRO A 158 -26.10 -18.11 18.93
N MET A 159 -25.29 -17.05 19.07
CA MET A 159 -23.93 -17.14 19.62
C MET A 159 -23.92 -16.60 21.04
N ASP A 160 -23.91 -17.49 22.02
CA ASP A 160 -23.85 -17.07 23.42
C ASP A 160 -22.39 -16.97 23.91
N VAL A 161 -21.47 -17.70 23.28
CA VAL A 161 -20.04 -17.74 23.65
C VAL A 161 -19.16 -17.68 22.41
N LEU A 162 -18.15 -16.80 22.44
CA LEU A 162 -17.11 -16.74 21.42
C LEU A 162 -16.20 -17.98 21.49
N PRO A 163 -15.94 -18.68 20.36
CA PRO A 163 -14.93 -19.73 20.33
C PRO A 163 -13.57 -19.12 20.67
N ARG A 164 -12.75 -19.85 21.43
CA ARG A 164 -11.43 -19.38 21.84
C ARG A 164 -10.51 -19.37 20.60
N PRO A 165 -9.94 -18.22 20.20
CA PRO A 165 -9.14 -18.13 18.97
C PRO A 165 -7.98 -19.12 18.92
N TRP A 166 -7.38 -19.41 20.07
CA TRP A 166 -6.28 -20.36 20.20
C TRP A 166 -6.66 -21.80 19.86
N ASP A 167 -7.87 -22.23 20.25
CA ASP A 167 -8.35 -23.59 20.02
C ASP A 167 -8.57 -23.87 18.53
N VAL A 168 -8.91 -22.81 17.77
CA VAL A 168 -9.02 -22.87 16.31
C VAL A 168 -7.63 -22.83 15.66
N ALA A 169 -6.79 -21.88 16.05
CA ALA A 169 -5.49 -21.65 15.42
C ALA A 169 -4.55 -22.86 15.49
N ILE A 170 -4.52 -23.56 16.63
CA ILE A 170 -3.63 -24.72 16.84
C ILE A 170 -3.94 -25.90 15.90
N THR A 171 -5.16 -25.99 15.37
CA THR A 171 -5.56 -27.04 14.43
C THR A 171 -5.08 -26.79 12.99
N GLY A 172 -4.66 -25.57 12.67
CA GLY A 172 -4.38 -25.11 11.30
C GLY A 172 -2.99 -24.50 11.06
N PHE A 173 -2.13 -24.36 12.07
CA PHE A 173 -0.82 -23.71 11.91
C PHE A 173 0.08 -24.35 10.84
N HIS A 174 -0.06 -25.65 10.56
CA HIS A 174 0.72 -26.31 9.51
C HIS A 174 0.43 -25.76 8.11
N TYR A 175 -0.74 -25.14 7.88
CA TYR A 175 -1.05 -24.44 6.62
C TYR A 175 -0.31 -23.11 6.44
N LEU A 176 0.34 -22.58 7.48
CA LEU A 176 1.17 -21.39 7.36
C LEU A 176 2.57 -21.70 6.82
N LEU A 177 3.02 -22.96 6.85
CA LEU A 177 4.36 -23.33 6.42
C LEU A 177 4.66 -23.01 4.93
N PRO A 178 3.72 -23.21 3.97
CA PRO A 178 3.93 -22.77 2.59
C PRO A 178 4.16 -21.26 2.46
N ILE A 179 3.49 -20.46 3.30
CA ILE A 179 3.68 -19.00 3.34
C ILE A 179 5.08 -18.67 3.87
N VAL A 180 5.56 -19.39 4.89
CA VAL A 180 6.94 -19.24 5.38
C VAL A 180 7.95 -19.57 4.30
N ILE A 181 7.74 -20.64 3.51
CA ILE A 181 8.59 -20.97 2.35
C ILE A 181 8.55 -19.87 1.30
N LEU A 182 7.36 -19.35 0.97
CA LEU A 182 7.20 -18.26 0.01
C LEU A 182 7.99 -17.02 0.45
N ILE A 183 7.80 -16.59 1.70
CA ILE A 183 8.50 -15.44 2.28
C ILE A 183 10.01 -15.69 2.32
N TRP A 184 10.45 -16.89 2.66
CA TRP A 184 11.86 -17.28 2.68
C TRP A 184 12.52 -17.15 1.29
N CYS A 185 11.89 -17.76 0.27
CA CYS A 185 12.40 -17.74 -1.10
C CYS A 185 12.56 -16.31 -1.63
N ILE A 186 11.63 -15.41 -1.29
CA ILE A 186 11.66 -14.03 -1.78
C ILE A 186 12.61 -13.16 -0.94
N LEU A 187 12.48 -13.18 0.39
CA LEU A 187 13.22 -12.24 1.25
C LEU A 187 14.67 -12.65 1.49
N VAL A 188 14.96 -13.96 1.52
CA VAL A 188 16.28 -14.46 1.92
C VAL A 188 17.06 -14.99 0.73
N GLU A 189 16.45 -15.89 -0.05
CA GLU A 189 17.10 -16.41 -1.25
C GLU A 189 17.03 -15.44 -2.44
N ARG A 190 16.18 -14.42 -2.36
CA ARG A 190 15.96 -13.43 -3.43
C ARG A 190 15.65 -14.10 -4.77
N LEU A 191 14.96 -15.24 -4.72
CA LEU A 191 14.48 -15.94 -5.90
C LEU A 191 13.41 -15.10 -6.59
N SER A 192 13.20 -15.37 -7.88
CA SER A 192 12.10 -14.73 -8.58
C SER A 192 10.76 -15.08 -7.89
N PRO A 193 9.78 -14.17 -7.97
CA PRO A 193 8.43 -14.41 -7.46
C PRO A 193 7.83 -15.74 -7.91
N THR A 194 7.98 -16.04 -9.21
CA THR A 194 7.47 -17.27 -9.83
C THR A 194 8.09 -18.52 -9.22
N LEU A 195 9.42 -18.53 -9.01
CA LEU A 195 10.11 -19.65 -8.38
C LEU A 195 9.68 -19.81 -6.91
N SER A 196 9.46 -18.71 -6.21
CA SER A 196 9.01 -18.72 -4.81
C SER A 196 7.59 -19.30 -4.68
N ALA A 197 6.67 -18.88 -5.56
CA ALA A 197 5.32 -19.42 -5.63
C ALA A 197 5.30 -20.92 -5.98
N TYR A 198 6.20 -21.36 -6.88
CA TYR A 198 6.38 -22.77 -7.21
C TYR A 198 6.73 -23.60 -5.97
N TRP A 199 7.75 -23.21 -5.20
CA TRP A 199 8.16 -23.95 -3.99
C TRP A 199 7.09 -23.95 -2.90
N ALA A 200 6.40 -22.83 -2.69
CA ALA A 200 5.27 -22.77 -1.77
C ALA A 200 4.15 -23.74 -2.19
N THR A 201 3.82 -23.79 -3.48
CA THR A 201 2.81 -24.70 -4.03
C THR A 201 3.21 -26.16 -3.84
N VAL A 202 4.47 -26.53 -4.15
CA VAL A 202 4.99 -27.88 -3.92
C VAL A 202 4.87 -28.29 -2.45
N SER A 203 5.18 -27.38 -1.53
CA SER A 203 5.04 -27.64 -0.08
C SER A 203 3.58 -27.82 0.35
N MET A 204 2.65 -27.07 -0.25
CA MET A 204 1.21 -27.22 0.02
C MET A 204 0.69 -28.57 -0.49
N ILE A 205 1.12 -28.99 -1.68
CA ILE A 205 0.80 -30.31 -2.24
C ILE A 205 1.29 -31.42 -1.31
N PHE A 206 2.52 -31.30 -0.81
CA PHE A 206 3.07 -32.23 0.17
C PHE A 206 2.19 -32.31 1.44
N ILE A 207 1.77 -31.17 1.98
CA ILE A 207 0.89 -31.10 3.17
C ILE A 207 -0.46 -31.78 2.91
N ILE A 208 -1.11 -31.52 1.76
CA ILE A 208 -2.42 -32.11 1.44
C ILE A 208 -2.34 -33.64 1.43
N PHE A 209 -1.30 -34.20 0.80
CA PHE A 209 -1.12 -35.65 0.72
C PHE A 209 -0.80 -36.30 2.07
N THR A 210 -0.11 -35.60 2.97
CA THR A 210 0.46 -36.20 4.18
C THR A 210 -0.31 -35.89 5.47
N GLN A 211 -1.10 -34.81 5.51
CA GLN A 211 -1.73 -34.34 6.77
C GLN A 211 -2.77 -35.31 7.35
N LYS A 212 -3.69 -35.81 6.53
CA LYS A 212 -4.77 -36.71 6.94
C LYS A 212 -4.23 -38.07 7.38
N PRO A 213 -3.31 -38.73 6.63
CA PRO A 213 -2.73 -39.99 7.10
C PRO A 213 -1.89 -39.78 8.36
N LEU A 214 -1.11 -38.71 8.47
CA LEU A 214 -0.33 -38.42 9.69
C LEU A 214 -1.21 -38.14 10.92
N LYS A 215 -2.28 -37.36 10.77
CA LYS A 215 -3.25 -37.12 11.87
C LYS A 215 -3.86 -38.43 12.36
N ARG A 216 -4.27 -39.32 11.45
CA ARG A 216 -4.83 -40.64 11.82
C ARG A 216 -3.81 -41.50 12.57
N ILE A 217 -2.55 -41.52 12.11
CA ILE A 217 -1.46 -42.22 12.80
C ILE A 217 -1.25 -41.65 14.20
N PHE A 218 -1.16 -40.32 14.34
CA PHE A 218 -0.93 -39.66 15.64
C PHE A 218 -2.11 -39.78 16.61
N ARG A 219 -3.35 -39.89 16.11
CA ARG A 219 -4.55 -40.13 16.93
C ARG A 219 -4.74 -41.61 17.29
N GLY A 220 -3.96 -42.52 16.71
CA GLY A 220 -4.18 -43.96 16.86
C GLY A 220 -5.47 -44.45 16.20
N GLU A 221 -6.01 -43.68 15.24
CA GLU A 221 -7.19 -44.07 14.46
C GLU A 221 -6.80 -45.14 13.43
N GLY A 222 -7.61 -46.19 13.30
CA GLY A 222 -7.38 -47.24 12.30
C GLY A 222 -7.50 -46.74 10.85
N ASN A 223 -6.89 -47.46 9.90
CA ASN A 223 -6.97 -47.24 8.45
C ASN A 223 -6.30 -45.93 7.92
N PRO A 224 -4.97 -45.79 8.03
CA PRO A 224 -4.22 -44.67 7.44
C PRO A 224 -4.32 -44.62 5.91
N VAL A 225 -4.61 -45.77 5.26
CA VAL A 225 -4.78 -45.87 3.81
C VAL A 225 -5.96 -45.03 3.32
N GLN A 226 -7.05 -44.98 4.10
CA GLN A 226 -8.16 -44.07 3.79
C GLN A 226 -7.69 -42.61 3.83
N GLY A 227 -6.72 -42.26 4.68
CA GLY A 227 -6.21 -40.88 4.80
C GLY A 227 -5.46 -40.45 3.54
N VAL A 228 -4.72 -41.37 2.95
CA VAL A 228 -4.07 -41.17 1.66
C VAL A 228 -5.11 -40.96 0.55
N LYS A 229 -6.16 -41.79 0.50
CA LYS A 229 -7.26 -41.62 -0.47
C LYS A 229 -7.95 -40.27 -0.33
N ASP A 230 -8.28 -39.87 0.90
CA ASP A 230 -8.93 -38.59 1.19
C ASP A 230 -8.01 -37.41 0.81
N GLY A 231 -6.68 -37.56 0.93
CA GLY A 231 -5.71 -36.56 0.47
C GLY A 231 -5.63 -36.45 -1.05
N TRP A 232 -5.75 -37.57 -1.78
CA TRP A 232 -5.85 -37.56 -3.25
C TRP A 232 -7.11 -36.85 -3.73
N VAL A 233 -8.25 -37.11 -3.09
CA VAL A 233 -9.51 -36.43 -3.41
C VAL A 233 -9.36 -34.92 -3.20
N ASP A 234 -8.87 -34.49 -2.03
CA ASP A 234 -8.63 -33.07 -1.74
C ASP A 234 -7.67 -32.42 -2.77
N PHE A 235 -6.62 -33.14 -3.17
CA PHE A 235 -5.67 -32.64 -4.17
C PHE A 235 -6.35 -32.43 -5.53
N PHE A 236 -7.10 -33.41 -6.04
CA PHE A 236 -7.81 -33.26 -7.32
C PHE A 236 -8.88 -32.18 -7.25
N ASP A 237 -9.67 -32.14 -6.17
CA ASP A 237 -10.67 -31.09 -5.95
C ASP A 237 -10.01 -29.70 -5.89
N GLY A 238 -8.87 -29.59 -5.21
CA GLY A 238 -8.06 -28.37 -5.15
C GLY A 238 -7.51 -27.96 -6.52
N MET A 239 -7.01 -28.89 -7.33
CA MET A 239 -6.54 -28.64 -8.69
C MET A 239 -7.69 -28.20 -9.61
N ILE A 240 -8.86 -28.83 -9.52
CA ILE A 240 -10.06 -28.45 -10.28
C ILE A 240 -10.53 -27.05 -9.88
N ALA A 241 -10.60 -26.77 -8.57
CA ALA A 241 -10.97 -25.45 -8.07
C ALA A 241 -9.97 -24.37 -8.52
N GLY A 242 -8.67 -24.66 -8.42
CA GLY A 242 -7.60 -23.78 -8.91
C GLY A 242 -7.73 -23.48 -10.40
N ALA A 243 -7.94 -24.51 -11.23
CA ALA A 243 -8.13 -24.35 -12.67
C ALA A 243 -9.37 -23.51 -12.99
N ARG A 244 -10.52 -23.77 -12.32
CA ARG A 244 -11.76 -23.00 -12.50
C ARG A 244 -11.59 -21.52 -12.13
N ASN A 245 -10.92 -21.26 -11.01
CA ASN A 245 -10.63 -19.89 -10.57
C ASN A 245 -9.64 -19.17 -11.53
N MET A 246 -8.74 -19.92 -12.20
CA MET A 246 -7.77 -19.35 -13.14
C MET A 246 -8.38 -18.96 -14.49
N ILE A 247 -9.51 -19.54 -14.90
CA ILE A 247 -10.16 -19.21 -16.19
C ILE A 247 -10.46 -17.70 -16.27
N GLY A 248 -11.08 -17.13 -15.23
CA GLY A 248 -11.42 -15.71 -15.18
C GLY A 248 -10.19 -14.80 -15.18
N ILE A 249 -9.16 -15.17 -14.40
CA ILE A 249 -7.90 -14.41 -14.33
C ILE A 249 -7.17 -14.44 -15.67
N GLY A 250 -7.12 -15.60 -16.35
CA GLY A 250 -6.47 -15.77 -17.64
C GLY A 250 -7.10 -14.91 -18.74
N VAL A 251 -8.43 -14.93 -18.84
CA VAL A 251 -9.16 -14.10 -19.81
C VAL A 251 -8.93 -12.61 -19.55
N ALA A 252 -9.05 -12.18 -18.29
CA ALA A 252 -8.85 -10.78 -17.93
C ALA A 252 -7.40 -10.31 -18.16
N THR A 253 -6.41 -11.14 -17.85
CA THR A 253 -4.99 -10.80 -18.05
C THR A 253 -4.65 -10.73 -19.54
N GLY A 254 -5.20 -11.64 -20.35
CA GLY A 254 -5.06 -11.59 -21.81
C GLY A 254 -5.66 -10.31 -22.40
N ALA A 255 -6.86 -9.93 -21.97
CA ALA A 255 -7.51 -8.69 -22.37
C ALA A 255 -6.72 -7.45 -21.91
N ALA A 256 -6.25 -7.43 -20.66
CA ALA A 256 -5.39 -6.37 -20.13
C ALA A 256 -4.10 -6.22 -20.95
N GLY A 257 -3.46 -7.32 -21.34
CA GLY A 257 -2.28 -7.30 -22.19
C GLY A 257 -2.52 -6.64 -23.55
N VAL A 258 -3.67 -6.91 -24.19
CA VAL A 258 -4.07 -6.25 -25.44
C VAL A 258 -4.31 -4.75 -25.23
N ILE A 259 -4.95 -4.37 -24.12
CA ILE A 259 -5.17 -2.96 -23.76
C ILE A 259 -3.82 -2.26 -23.59
N VAL A 260 -2.94 -2.78 -22.74
CA VAL A 260 -1.62 -2.19 -22.47
C VAL A 260 -0.77 -2.12 -23.73
N GLY A 261 -0.77 -3.18 -24.55
CA GLY A 261 -0.06 -3.18 -25.83
C GLY A 261 -0.58 -2.11 -26.79
N THR A 262 -1.90 -1.98 -26.92
CA THR A 262 -2.51 -0.93 -27.76
C THR A 262 -2.18 0.46 -27.24
N VAL A 263 -2.37 0.70 -25.93
CA VAL A 263 -2.08 1.98 -25.26
C VAL A 263 -0.62 2.41 -25.44
N SER A 264 0.31 1.47 -25.26
CA SER A 264 1.73 1.74 -25.37
C SER A 264 2.14 2.05 -26.81
N LEU A 265 1.51 1.41 -27.80
CA LEU A 265 1.81 1.61 -29.22
C LEU A 265 1.13 2.85 -29.80
N THR A 266 -0.06 3.22 -29.31
CA THR A 266 -0.81 4.39 -29.81
C THR A 266 -0.45 5.68 -29.09
N GLY A 267 0.27 5.63 -27.98
CA GLY A 267 0.57 6.81 -27.16
C GLY A 267 -0.65 7.33 -26.37
N LEU A 268 -1.70 6.52 -26.19
CA LEU A 268 -2.93 6.96 -25.52
C LEU A 268 -2.69 7.56 -24.11
N HIS A 269 -1.68 7.08 -23.39
CA HIS A 269 -1.30 7.61 -22.09
C HIS A 269 -0.89 9.10 -22.14
N GLN A 270 -0.32 9.58 -23.25
CA GLN A 270 0.00 11.00 -23.45
C GLN A 270 -1.26 11.84 -23.58
N VAL A 271 -2.22 11.40 -24.42
CA VAL A 271 -3.51 12.07 -24.62
C VAL A 271 -4.31 12.14 -23.30
N VAL A 272 -4.30 11.05 -22.52
CA VAL A 272 -4.93 11.05 -21.20
C VAL A 272 -4.19 12.02 -20.25
N GLY A 273 -2.87 12.11 -20.35
CA GLY A 273 -2.06 13.08 -19.62
C GLY A 273 -2.43 14.53 -19.95
N GLU A 274 -2.50 14.89 -21.23
CA GLU A 274 -2.93 16.21 -21.70
C GLU A 274 -4.34 16.56 -21.24
N PHE A 275 -5.26 15.60 -21.31
CA PHE A 275 -6.63 15.79 -20.81
C PHE A 275 -6.67 16.08 -19.31
N VAL A 276 -5.86 15.35 -18.53
CA VAL A 276 -5.73 15.58 -17.08
C VAL A 276 -5.09 16.92 -16.80
N GLU A 277 -4.02 17.27 -17.52
CA GLU A 277 -3.33 18.55 -17.39
C GLU A 277 -4.29 19.71 -17.63
N PHE A 278 -5.01 19.68 -18.76
CA PHE A 278 -6.03 20.66 -19.13
C PHE A 278 -7.12 20.81 -18.06
N LEU A 279 -7.70 19.69 -17.60
CA LEU A 279 -8.74 19.72 -16.57
C LEU A 279 -8.23 20.13 -15.20
N SER A 280 -6.97 19.81 -14.87
CA SER A 280 -6.36 20.15 -13.58
C SER A 280 -6.07 21.64 -13.48
N GLY A 281 -5.92 22.35 -14.60
CA GLY A 281 -5.64 23.79 -14.63
C GLY A 281 -4.39 24.18 -13.85
N GLY A 282 -3.37 23.32 -13.84
CA GLY A 282 -2.14 23.52 -13.07
C GLY A 282 -2.22 23.11 -11.59
N SER A 283 -3.36 22.59 -11.11
CA SER A 283 -3.51 22.15 -9.72
C SER A 283 -3.12 20.69 -9.52
N LEU A 284 -2.02 20.46 -8.79
CA LEU A 284 -1.55 19.12 -8.40
C LEU A 284 -2.63 18.29 -7.71
N ILE A 285 -3.44 18.91 -6.84
CA ILE A 285 -4.49 18.20 -6.11
C ILE A 285 -5.63 17.80 -7.07
N ALA A 286 -5.99 18.69 -8.01
CA ALA A 286 -7.00 18.36 -9.01
C ALA A 286 -6.53 17.22 -9.94
N MET A 287 -5.25 17.26 -10.36
CA MET A 287 -4.63 16.18 -11.13
C MET A 287 -4.72 14.83 -10.38
N LEU A 288 -4.28 14.76 -9.13
CA LEU A 288 -4.32 13.52 -8.35
C LEU A 288 -5.75 13.03 -8.12
N LEU A 289 -6.72 13.93 -7.92
CA LEU A 289 -8.14 13.57 -7.78
C LEU A 289 -8.70 13.00 -9.09
N LEU A 290 -8.37 13.61 -10.23
CA LEU A 290 -8.76 13.10 -11.56
C LEU A 290 -8.15 11.73 -11.82
N VAL A 291 -6.86 11.56 -11.56
CA VAL A 291 -6.18 10.27 -11.71
C VAL A 291 -6.79 9.21 -10.78
N ALA A 292 -7.12 9.56 -9.54
CA ALA A 292 -7.80 8.66 -8.61
C ALA A 292 -9.17 8.21 -9.14
N VAL A 293 -9.99 9.15 -9.63
CA VAL A 293 -11.31 8.83 -10.21
C VAL A 293 -11.18 7.98 -11.48
N MET A 294 -10.26 8.32 -12.37
CA MET A 294 -10.00 7.52 -13.57
C MET A 294 -9.49 6.13 -13.23
N SER A 295 -8.64 5.99 -12.22
CA SER A 295 -8.17 4.69 -11.73
C SER A 295 -9.31 3.83 -11.20
N LEU A 296 -10.27 4.42 -10.47
CA LEU A 296 -11.48 3.73 -10.01
C LEU A 296 -12.38 3.29 -11.16
N VAL A 297 -12.54 4.13 -12.19
CA VAL A 297 -13.37 3.80 -13.36
C VAL A 297 -12.72 2.71 -14.22
N LEU A 298 -11.42 2.84 -14.50
CA LEU A 298 -10.67 1.89 -15.32
C LEU A 298 -10.52 0.53 -14.65
N GLY A 299 -10.39 0.48 -13.33
CA GLY A 299 -10.23 -0.76 -12.57
C GLY A 299 -11.52 -1.55 -12.37
N MET A 300 -12.68 -0.92 -12.55
CA MET A 300 -13.97 -1.48 -12.18
C MET A 300 -14.27 -2.80 -12.92
N GLY A 301 -14.46 -3.88 -12.16
CA GLY A 301 -14.85 -5.19 -12.70
C GLY A 301 -13.71 -6.04 -13.26
N LEU A 302 -12.47 -5.56 -13.16
CA LEU A 302 -11.28 -6.32 -13.52
C LEU A 302 -10.74 -7.07 -12.29
N PRO A 303 -10.21 -8.30 -12.42
CA PRO A 303 -9.44 -8.93 -11.35
C PRO A 303 -8.23 -8.07 -10.98
N THR A 304 -7.86 -8.00 -9.70
CA THR A 304 -6.82 -7.13 -9.13
C THR A 304 -5.52 -7.05 -9.95
N THR A 305 -5.01 -8.19 -10.42
CA THR A 305 -3.78 -8.22 -11.24
C THR A 305 -3.98 -7.53 -12.59
N ALA A 306 -5.07 -7.86 -13.29
CA ALA A 306 -5.41 -7.26 -14.58
C ALA A 306 -5.72 -5.77 -14.43
N ASN A 307 -6.46 -5.41 -13.37
CA ASN A 307 -6.74 -4.05 -12.97
C ASN A 307 -5.44 -3.26 -12.78
N TYR A 308 -4.52 -3.73 -11.94
CA TYR A 308 -3.25 -3.06 -11.71
C TYR A 308 -2.43 -2.89 -13.00
N ILE A 309 -2.38 -3.91 -13.87
CA ILE A 309 -1.69 -3.81 -15.17
C ILE A 309 -2.27 -2.66 -16.01
N VAL A 310 -3.59 -2.61 -16.17
CA VAL A 310 -4.27 -1.56 -16.96
C VAL A 310 -4.07 -0.19 -16.32
N VAL A 311 -4.38 -0.05 -15.03
CA VAL A 311 -4.34 1.24 -14.33
C VAL A 311 -2.91 1.76 -14.23
N SER A 312 -1.93 0.93 -13.85
CA SER A 312 -0.53 1.40 -13.72
C SER A 312 0.09 1.80 -15.06
N SER A 313 -0.17 1.05 -16.14
CA SER A 313 0.36 1.39 -17.47
C SER A 313 -0.18 2.71 -18.03
N LEU A 314 -1.41 3.09 -17.64
CA LEU A 314 -2.06 4.31 -18.11
C LEU A 314 -1.83 5.49 -17.17
N MET A 315 -2.03 5.28 -15.86
CA MET A 315 -2.16 6.36 -14.88
C MET A 315 -0.84 6.72 -14.19
N ALA A 316 0.08 5.76 -14.02
CA ALA A 316 1.37 6.07 -13.40
C ALA A 316 2.20 7.05 -14.26
N PRO A 317 2.32 6.87 -15.59
CA PRO A 317 3.00 7.84 -16.44
C PRO A 317 2.40 9.25 -16.36
N VAL A 318 1.06 9.35 -16.26
CA VAL A 318 0.36 10.64 -16.15
C VAL A 318 0.72 11.39 -14.87
N ILE A 319 0.78 10.70 -13.72
CA ILE A 319 1.21 11.32 -12.46
C ILE A 319 2.68 11.79 -12.57
N VAL A 320 3.55 11.00 -13.20
CA VAL A 320 4.97 11.36 -13.34
C VAL A 320 5.15 12.57 -14.26
N SER A 321 4.55 12.56 -15.45
CA SER A 321 4.75 13.63 -16.44
C SER A 321 4.05 14.93 -16.05
N VAL A 322 2.75 14.86 -15.71
CA VAL A 322 1.97 16.05 -15.32
C VAL A 322 2.39 16.54 -13.94
N GLY A 323 2.76 15.64 -13.03
CA GLY A 323 3.31 15.99 -11.73
C GLY A 323 4.61 16.77 -11.85
N ALA A 324 5.55 16.32 -12.68
CA ALA A 324 6.82 17.01 -12.90
C ALA A 324 6.65 18.42 -13.50
N ALA A 325 5.70 18.58 -14.44
CA ALA A 325 5.33 19.88 -15.00
C ALA A 325 4.76 20.85 -13.93
N GLN A 326 4.16 20.31 -12.87
CA GLN A 326 3.58 21.07 -11.76
C GLN A 326 4.49 21.07 -10.51
N GLY A 327 5.77 20.71 -10.66
CA GLY A 327 6.77 20.74 -9.59
C GLY A 327 6.71 19.58 -8.58
N LEU A 328 5.87 18.56 -8.80
CA LEU A 328 5.79 17.35 -7.99
C LEU A 328 6.75 16.28 -8.50
N LEU A 329 7.87 16.12 -7.80
CA LEU A 329 8.82 15.03 -8.02
C LEU A 329 8.63 13.99 -6.91
N VAL A 330 8.16 12.80 -7.27
CA VAL A 330 7.91 11.72 -6.33
C VAL A 330 8.53 10.40 -6.80
N PRO A 331 9.02 9.55 -5.88
CA PRO A 331 9.54 8.24 -6.22
C PRO A 331 8.52 7.40 -6.99
N LEU A 332 8.97 6.67 -8.01
CA LEU A 332 8.10 5.82 -8.82
C LEU A 332 7.28 4.82 -7.98
N VAL A 333 7.87 4.28 -6.91
CA VAL A 333 7.14 3.39 -6.00
C VAL A 333 5.93 4.06 -5.34
N ALA A 334 6.01 5.36 -5.01
CA ALA A 334 4.87 6.10 -4.47
C ALA A 334 3.76 6.24 -5.50
N VAL A 335 4.12 6.54 -6.76
CA VAL A 335 3.16 6.63 -7.87
C VAL A 335 2.46 5.29 -8.12
N HIS A 336 3.23 4.21 -8.19
CA HIS A 336 2.70 2.86 -8.40
C HIS A 336 1.84 2.39 -7.21
N LEU A 337 2.22 2.70 -5.97
CA LEU A 337 1.36 2.44 -4.81
C LEU A 337 0.09 3.28 -4.86
N PHE A 338 0.15 4.54 -5.29
CA PHE A 338 -1.04 5.39 -5.40
C PHE A 338 -2.08 4.79 -6.36
N VAL A 339 -1.66 4.45 -7.58
CA VAL A 339 -2.55 3.85 -8.57
C VAL A 339 -3.01 2.45 -8.16
N PHE A 340 -2.18 1.70 -7.42
CA PHE A 340 -2.55 0.39 -6.87
C PHE A 340 -3.64 0.50 -5.80
N TYR A 341 -3.58 1.51 -4.92
CA TYR A 341 -4.63 1.74 -3.92
C TYR A 341 -5.98 2.04 -4.56
N PHE A 342 -6.03 2.93 -5.56
CA PHE A 342 -7.28 3.23 -6.27
C PHE A 342 -7.71 2.10 -7.19
N GLY A 343 -6.77 1.36 -7.78
CA GLY A 343 -7.06 0.13 -8.53
C GLY A 343 -7.81 -0.87 -7.64
N ILE A 344 -7.26 -1.26 -6.49
CA ILE A 344 -7.93 -2.20 -5.58
C ILE A 344 -9.28 -1.65 -5.08
N LEU A 345 -9.36 -0.35 -4.78
CA LEU A 345 -10.62 0.26 -4.35
C LEU A 345 -11.71 0.21 -5.45
N ALA A 346 -11.33 0.11 -6.72
CA ALA A 346 -12.28 -0.06 -7.83
C ALA A 346 -13.12 -1.34 -7.69
N ASP A 347 -12.57 -2.40 -7.08
CA ASP A 347 -13.24 -3.69 -6.91
C ASP A 347 -14.43 -3.62 -5.94
N ASP A 348 -14.45 -2.64 -5.03
CA ASP A 348 -15.57 -2.34 -4.11
C ASP A 348 -16.51 -1.25 -4.67
N THR A 349 -16.13 -0.57 -5.74
CA THR A 349 -16.88 0.59 -6.25
C THR A 349 -18.20 0.15 -6.92
N PRO A 350 -19.37 0.63 -6.46
CA PRO A 350 -20.64 0.38 -7.14
C PRO A 350 -20.66 0.99 -8.55
N PRO A 351 -21.37 0.38 -9.52
CA PRO A 351 -22.33 -0.72 -9.37
C PRO A 351 -21.73 -2.13 -9.45
N VAL A 352 -20.43 -2.28 -9.74
CA VAL A 352 -19.84 -3.59 -10.05
C VAL A 352 -19.42 -4.35 -8.79
N GLY A 353 -18.74 -3.70 -7.84
CA GLY A 353 -18.53 -4.16 -6.46
C GLY A 353 -18.44 -5.69 -6.25
N LEU A 354 -17.56 -6.41 -6.95
CA LEU A 354 -17.56 -7.89 -6.99
C LEU A 354 -17.41 -8.50 -5.58
N ALA A 355 -16.59 -7.88 -4.74
CA ALA A 355 -16.41 -8.28 -3.35
C ALA A 355 -17.71 -8.12 -2.55
N ALA A 356 -18.49 -7.08 -2.82
CA ALA A 356 -19.77 -6.84 -2.18
C ALA A 356 -20.83 -7.89 -2.55
N PHE A 357 -20.84 -8.40 -3.78
CA PHE A 357 -21.71 -9.52 -4.17
C PHE A 357 -21.40 -10.80 -3.39
N ALA A 358 -20.11 -11.14 -3.25
CA ALA A 358 -19.68 -12.29 -2.46
C ALA A 358 -20.00 -12.11 -0.96
N ALA A 359 -19.69 -10.95 -0.39
CA ALA A 359 -19.95 -10.65 1.01
C ALA A 359 -21.46 -10.58 1.33
N ALA A 360 -22.28 -10.07 0.40
CA ALA A 360 -23.73 -10.06 0.51
C ALA A 360 -24.30 -11.48 0.51
N ALA A 361 -23.77 -12.39 -0.30
CA ALA A 361 -24.18 -13.80 -0.29
C ALA A 361 -23.90 -14.49 1.06
N ILE A 362 -22.82 -14.12 1.74
CA ILE A 362 -22.45 -14.65 3.07
C ILE A 362 -23.28 -14.00 4.19
N SER A 363 -23.52 -12.69 4.10
CA SER A 363 -24.21 -11.92 5.15
C SER A 363 -25.74 -12.02 5.06
N GLY A 364 -26.27 -12.27 3.85
CA GLY A 364 -27.69 -12.23 3.51
C GLY A 364 -28.22 -10.81 3.28
N GLY A 365 -27.35 -9.85 2.92
CA GLY A 365 -27.71 -8.45 2.64
C GLY A 365 -27.94 -8.17 1.16
N ASP A 366 -28.41 -6.96 0.84
CA ASP A 366 -28.48 -6.46 -0.54
C ASP A 366 -27.07 -6.15 -1.07
N PRO A 367 -26.64 -6.71 -2.22
CA PRO A 367 -25.29 -6.50 -2.76
C PRO A 367 -24.92 -5.04 -3.02
N ILE A 368 -25.84 -4.25 -3.59
CA ILE A 368 -25.58 -2.86 -3.96
C ILE A 368 -25.45 -1.99 -2.70
N LYS A 369 -26.35 -2.17 -1.72
CA LYS A 369 -26.26 -1.46 -0.43
C LYS A 369 -25.02 -1.87 0.35
N THR A 370 -24.63 -3.15 0.27
CA THR A 370 -23.39 -3.67 0.87
C THR A 370 -22.18 -2.98 0.23
N GLY A 371 -22.13 -2.86 -1.10
CA GLY A 371 -21.05 -2.18 -1.81
C GLY A 371 -20.98 -0.68 -1.55
N ILE A 372 -22.12 0.03 -1.54
CA ILE A 372 -22.13 1.46 -1.17
C ILE A 372 -21.59 1.67 0.25
N GLN A 373 -21.96 0.78 1.17
CA GLN A 373 -21.50 0.85 2.55
C GLN A 373 -20.03 0.45 2.71
N GLY A 374 -19.56 -0.55 1.95
CA GLY A 374 -18.16 -0.99 1.88
C GLY A 374 -17.28 0.13 1.33
N PHE A 375 -17.63 0.65 0.17
CA PHE A 375 -16.90 1.74 -0.49
C PHE A 375 -16.85 2.96 0.41
N ALA A 376 -17.91 3.27 1.14
CA ALA A 376 -17.89 4.36 2.12
C ALA A 376 -16.87 4.11 3.24
N TYR A 377 -16.66 2.87 3.70
CA TYR A 377 -15.62 2.56 4.68
C TYR A 377 -14.23 2.68 4.07
N ASP A 378 -14.00 2.15 2.88
CA ASP A 378 -12.67 2.16 2.26
C ASP A 378 -12.26 3.52 1.67
N ILE A 379 -13.19 4.33 1.16
CA ILE A 379 -12.85 5.69 0.69
C ILE A 379 -12.29 6.57 1.82
N ARG A 380 -12.58 6.24 3.09
CA ARG A 380 -11.98 6.92 4.25
C ARG A 380 -10.51 6.58 4.44
N THR A 381 -10.05 5.41 3.99
CA THR A 381 -8.63 5.03 3.99
C THR A 381 -7.92 5.46 2.71
N ALA A 382 -8.66 5.74 1.62
CA ALA A 382 -8.16 6.26 0.35
C ALA A 382 -7.56 7.67 0.40
N LEU A 383 -7.61 8.35 1.56
CA LEU A 383 -6.83 9.58 1.78
C LEU A 383 -5.32 9.28 1.83
N LEU A 384 -4.93 8.10 2.32
CA LEU A 384 -3.54 7.75 2.60
C LEU A 384 -2.59 7.84 1.38
N PRO A 385 -3.01 7.43 0.16
CA PRO A 385 -2.26 7.69 -1.07
C PRO A 385 -1.89 9.14 -1.33
N PHE A 386 -2.84 10.05 -1.15
CA PHE A 386 -2.55 11.49 -1.30
C PHE A 386 -1.50 11.94 -0.29
N LEU A 387 -1.56 11.40 0.93
CA LEU A 387 -0.65 11.77 1.99
C LEU A 387 0.78 11.34 1.70
N PHE A 388 0.99 10.09 1.28
CA PHE A 388 2.34 9.60 1.04
C PHE A 388 2.95 10.14 -0.25
N ILE A 389 2.13 10.61 -1.21
CA ILE A 389 2.63 11.35 -2.39
C ILE A 389 3.25 12.68 -1.95
N PHE A 390 2.60 13.42 -1.04
CA PHE A 390 3.14 14.69 -0.54
C PHE A 390 4.12 14.54 0.63
N ASN A 391 4.21 13.36 1.23
CA ASN A 391 5.11 13.05 2.34
C ASN A 391 5.63 11.60 2.24
N THR A 392 6.71 11.43 1.48
CA THR A 392 7.36 10.12 1.25
C THR A 392 7.93 9.49 2.52
N GLU A 393 8.06 10.25 3.61
CA GLU A 393 8.44 9.70 4.92
C GLU A 393 7.42 8.66 5.43
N LEU A 394 6.14 8.76 5.00
CA LEU A 394 5.12 7.73 5.27
C LEU A 394 5.43 6.39 4.59
N LEU A 395 6.24 6.39 3.54
CA LEU A 395 6.76 5.19 2.88
C LEU A 395 8.10 4.76 3.47
N LEU A 396 8.57 5.34 4.59
CA LEU A 396 9.87 4.99 5.18
C LEU A 396 11.08 5.21 4.23
N ILE A 397 10.96 6.19 3.33
CA ILE A 397 12.02 6.66 2.43
C ILE A 397 12.85 7.70 3.19
N ASP A 398 14.16 7.45 3.32
CA ASP A 398 15.11 8.34 4.02
C ASP A 398 14.73 8.70 5.47
N VAL A 399 14.09 7.76 6.18
CA VAL A 399 13.63 7.95 7.56
C VAL A 399 14.45 7.12 8.54
N THR A 400 14.90 7.73 9.63
CA THR A 400 15.49 7.04 10.79
C THR A 400 14.43 6.30 11.62
N TRP A 401 14.83 5.27 12.37
CA TRP A 401 13.88 4.42 13.11
C TRP A 401 13.01 5.20 14.13
N TYR A 402 13.57 6.20 14.80
CA TYR A 402 12.82 7.03 15.77
C TYR A 402 11.82 7.95 15.07
N LYS A 403 12.22 8.56 13.93
CA LYS A 403 11.34 9.39 13.11
C LYS A 403 10.22 8.55 12.49
N ALA A 404 10.51 7.31 12.10
CA ALA A 404 9.50 6.37 11.60
C ALA A 404 8.42 6.05 12.64
N ILE A 405 8.81 5.80 13.90
CA ILE A 405 7.84 5.58 15.01
C ILE A 405 7.02 6.85 15.25
N PHE A 406 7.65 8.02 15.22
CA PHE A 406 6.97 9.30 15.39
C PHE A 406 5.91 9.54 14.29
N ILE A 407 6.30 9.38 13.02
CA ILE A 407 5.41 9.50 11.86
C ILE A 407 4.26 8.50 11.98
N PHE A 408 4.54 7.25 12.36
CA PHE A 408 3.51 6.24 12.56
C PHE A 408 2.44 6.69 13.57
N VAL A 409 2.87 7.14 14.75
CA VAL A 409 1.96 7.56 15.82
C VAL A 409 1.11 8.75 15.37
N VAL A 410 1.73 9.75 14.75
CA VAL A 410 1.02 10.95 14.25
C VAL A 410 0.03 10.56 13.15
N ALA A 411 0.43 9.71 12.20
CA ALA A 411 -0.41 9.29 11.09
C ALA A 411 -1.60 8.43 11.55
N VAL A 412 -1.40 7.54 12.53
CA VAL A 412 -2.50 6.77 13.15
C VAL A 412 -3.50 7.69 13.83
N ILE A 413 -3.02 8.66 14.64
CA ILE A 413 -3.89 9.63 15.31
C ILE A 413 -4.68 10.42 14.26
N ALA A 414 -4.00 10.95 13.25
CA ALA A 414 -4.62 11.74 12.20
C ALA A 414 -5.66 10.95 11.39
N MET A 415 -5.39 9.67 11.07
CA MET A 415 -6.35 8.79 10.38
C MET A 415 -7.57 8.49 11.26
N MET A 416 -7.37 8.25 12.56
CA MET A 416 -8.48 8.06 13.49
C MET A 416 -9.33 9.33 13.60
N LEU A 417 -8.72 10.51 13.70
CA LEU A 417 -9.46 11.78 13.73
C LEU A 417 -10.23 12.03 12.43
N PHE A 418 -9.63 11.70 11.28
CA PHE A 418 -10.29 11.79 9.97
C PHE A 418 -11.49 10.82 9.88
N ALA A 419 -11.32 9.57 10.31
CA ALA A 419 -12.41 8.58 10.38
C ALA A 419 -13.54 9.06 11.30
N ALA A 420 -13.21 9.57 12.50
CA ALA A 420 -14.19 10.11 13.44
C ALA A 420 -14.96 11.30 12.86
N ALA A 421 -14.25 12.21 12.17
CA ALA A 421 -14.85 13.36 11.51
C ALA A 421 -15.83 12.95 10.41
N THR A 422 -15.40 12.05 9.52
CA THR A 422 -16.19 11.57 8.36
C THR A 422 -17.31 10.59 8.74
N GLN A 423 -17.26 9.97 9.93
CA GLN A 423 -18.38 9.21 10.50
C GLN A 423 -19.34 10.05 11.34
N GLY A 424 -18.97 11.30 11.65
CA GLY A 424 -19.76 12.22 12.47
C GLY A 424 -19.86 11.80 13.94
N TYR A 425 -18.90 11.03 14.43
CA TYR A 425 -18.90 10.51 15.80
C TYR A 425 -17.46 10.33 16.30
N PHE A 426 -17.17 10.85 17.50
CA PHE A 426 -15.89 10.64 18.18
C PHE A 426 -16.09 10.10 19.60
N PHE A 427 -16.42 10.96 20.58
CA PHE A 427 -16.91 10.55 21.91
C PHE A 427 -18.43 10.72 22.05
N ALA A 428 -18.97 11.65 21.26
CA ALA A 428 -20.39 11.87 21.09
C ALA A 428 -20.64 12.16 19.61
N ARG A 429 -21.91 12.28 19.23
CA ARG A 429 -22.28 12.77 17.90
C ARG A 429 -21.66 14.16 17.67
N SER A 430 -20.86 14.28 16.62
CA SER A 430 -20.12 15.50 16.32
C SER A 430 -21.04 16.59 15.80
N LYS A 431 -20.85 17.83 16.28
CA LYS A 431 -21.43 19.01 15.63
C LYS A 431 -20.64 19.33 14.35
N ILE A 432 -21.24 20.08 13.43
CA ILE A 432 -20.58 20.45 12.15
C ILE A 432 -19.23 21.13 12.41
N TRP A 433 -19.15 22.08 13.35
CA TRP A 433 -17.89 22.74 13.68
C TRP A 433 -16.85 21.79 14.30
N GLU A 434 -17.28 20.77 15.05
CA GLU A 434 -16.37 19.75 15.62
C GLU A 434 -15.84 18.85 14.51
N THR A 435 -16.68 18.48 13.54
CA THR A 435 -16.25 17.76 12.35
C THR A 435 -15.24 18.58 11.54
N VAL A 436 -15.52 19.86 11.28
CA VAL A 436 -14.58 20.76 10.57
C VAL A 436 -13.27 20.90 11.35
N ALA A 437 -13.34 21.08 12.67
CA ALA A 437 -12.15 21.15 13.52
C ALA A 437 -11.35 19.84 13.49
N LEU A 438 -11.99 18.68 13.57
CA LEU A 438 -11.31 17.38 13.47
C LEU A 438 -10.66 17.17 12.11
N LEU A 439 -11.31 17.58 11.02
CA LEU A 439 -10.72 17.54 9.67
C LEU A 439 -9.50 18.46 9.57
N LEU A 440 -9.58 19.68 10.11
CA LEU A 440 -8.47 20.63 10.13
C LEU A 440 -7.29 20.11 10.96
N VAL A 441 -7.56 19.49 12.11
CA VAL A 441 -6.53 18.84 12.93
C VAL A 441 -5.89 17.69 12.16
N ALA A 442 -6.68 16.79 11.58
CA ALA A 442 -6.17 15.66 10.80
C ALA A 442 -5.30 16.15 9.63
N PHE A 443 -5.76 17.13 8.86
CA PHE A 443 -5.00 17.75 7.76
C PHE A 443 -3.67 18.34 8.24
N THR A 444 -3.68 19.09 9.36
CA THR A 444 -2.49 19.73 9.92
C THR A 444 -1.49 18.70 10.45
N LEU A 445 -1.95 17.59 11.03
CA LEU A 445 -1.07 16.51 11.48
C LEU A 445 -0.41 15.79 10.30
N PHE A 446 -1.12 15.60 9.19
CA PHE A 446 -0.61 14.93 8.01
C PHE A 446 0.32 15.79 7.15
N ARG A 447 -0.05 17.05 6.90
CA ARG A 447 0.70 17.97 6.05
C ARG A 447 0.99 19.28 6.80
N PRO A 448 1.77 19.23 7.90
CA PRO A 448 2.15 20.45 8.61
C PRO A 448 2.97 21.41 7.74
N GLY A 449 3.72 20.86 6.78
CA GLY A 449 4.49 21.63 5.80
C GLY A 449 3.64 22.61 4.99
N PHE A 450 2.37 22.28 4.72
CA PHE A 450 1.47 23.19 4.01
C PHE A 450 1.36 24.56 4.68
N TRP A 451 1.29 24.59 6.01
CA TRP A 451 1.24 25.85 6.75
C TRP A 451 2.60 26.53 6.82
N LEU A 452 3.67 25.74 6.92
CA LEU A 452 5.03 26.26 6.93
C LEU A 452 5.37 26.91 5.59
N ASP A 453 4.88 26.38 4.47
CA ASP A 453 5.15 26.90 3.12
C ASP A 453 4.64 28.34 2.94
N TYR A 454 3.59 28.75 3.68
CA TYR A 454 3.12 30.14 3.71
C TYR A 454 3.99 31.08 4.56
N VAL A 455 4.78 30.53 5.49
CA VAL A 455 5.62 31.31 6.42
C VAL A 455 7.06 31.36 5.93
N GLN A 456 7.58 30.24 5.44
CA GLN A 456 8.92 30.05 4.90
C GLN A 456 8.81 29.21 3.62
N PRO A 457 9.23 29.72 2.45
CA PRO A 457 9.27 28.93 1.22
C PRO A 457 10.07 27.63 1.40
N PRO A 458 9.71 26.54 0.68
CA PRO A 458 10.43 25.27 0.77
C PRO A 458 11.84 25.32 0.20
N PHE A 459 12.07 26.16 -0.81
CA PHE A 459 13.32 26.23 -1.55
C PHE A 459 13.87 27.65 -1.58
N ASP A 460 15.20 27.74 -1.53
CA ASP A 460 15.95 28.93 -1.89
C ASP A 460 16.26 28.86 -3.39
N GLU A 461 15.64 29.76 -4.17
CA GLU A 461 15.83 29.84 -5.61
C GLU A 461 17.16 30.52 -5.94
N ARG A 462 18.07 29.80 -6.60
CA ARG A 462 19.33 30.33 -7.12
C ARG A 462 19.22 30.55 -8.64
N PRO A 463 19.89 31.56 -9.20
CA PRO A 463 19.90 31.78 -10.64
C PRO A 463 20.41 30.54 -11.40
N GLY A 464 19.77 30.18 -12.51
CA GLY A 464 20.19 29.04 -13.33
C GLY A 464 21.63 29.09 -13.83
N ALA A 465 22.22 30.28 -13.97
CA ALA A 465 23.63 30.46 -14.29
C ALA A 465 24.59 29.77 -13.29
N GLU A 466 24.17 29.62 -12.03
CA GLU A 466 24.94 28.94 -10.99
C GLU A 466 24.83 27.40 -11.08
N ALA A 467 24.00 26.84 -11.96
CA ALA A 467 23.74 25.41 -12.05
C ALA A 467 25.01 24.56 -12.22
N VAL A 468 25.98 25.02 -13.03
CA VAL A 468 27.26 24.32 -13.23
C VAL A 468 28.07 24.32 -11.93
N GLN A 469 28.17 25.45 -11.24
CA GLN A 469 28.92 25.56 -9.98
C GLN A 469 28.26 24.74 -8.86
N LEU A 470 26.93 24.77 -8.77
CA LEU A 470 26.16 24.01 -7.79
C LEU A 470 26.24 22.50 -8.06
N ALA A 471 26.24 22.07 -9.33
CA ALA A 471 26.47 20.68 -9.71
C ALA A 471 27.89 20.21 -9.35
N GLU A 472 28.90 21.07 -9.56
CA GLU A 472 30.28 20.76 -9.16
C GLU A 472 30.39 20.54 -7.64
N ALA A 473 29.79 21.42 -6.85
CA ALA A 473 29.74 21.34 -5.39
C ALA A 473 28.88 20.19 -4.84
N ALA A 474 27.96 19.66 -5.65
CA ALA A 474 27.07 18.58 -5.22
C ALA A 474 27.84 17.27 -4.96
N PRO A 475 27.44 16.45 -3.96
CA PRO A 475 28.06 15.15 -3.69
C PRO A 475 28.01 14.20 -4.89
N ALA A 476 28.87 13.18 -4.91
CA ALA A 476 28.97 12.20 -6.00
C ALA A 476 27.66 11.45 -6.32
N ASN A 477 26.77 11.31 -5.33
CA ASN A 477 25.42 10.74 -5.46
C ASN A 477 24.33 11.78 -5.09
N GLY A 478 24.68 13.06 -5.12
CA GLY A 478 23.76 14.14 -4.83
C GLY A 478 22.74 14.32 -5.94
N THR A 479 21.67 15.03 -5.62
CA THR A 479 20.64 15.43 -6.58
C THR A 479 20.52 16.94 -6.60
N LEU A 480 20.26 17.51 -7.77
CA LEU A 480 20.00 18.93 -7.93
C LEU A 480 18.65 19.12 -8.60
N ARG A 481 17.77 19.88 -7.94
CA ARG A 481 16.45 20.22 -8.46
C ARG A 481 16.54 21.49 -9.27
N MET A 482 16.06 21.45 -10.50
CA MET A 482 16.20 22.54 -11.46
C MET A 482 14.90 22.75 -12.22
N VAL A 483 14.56 24.01 -12.48
CA VAL A 483 13.44 24.39 -13.33
C VAL A 483 14.01 24.74 -14.70
N VAL A 484 13.66 23.94 -15.70
CA VAL A 484 14.01 24.18 -17.09
C VAL A 484 12.85 24.88 -17.77
N ARG A 485 13.15 25.93 -18.51
CA ARG A 485 12.18 26.82 -19.15
C ARG A 485 12.52 26.98 -20.62
N GLY A 486 11.53 26.90 -21.48
CA GLY A 486 11.72 27.07 -22.92
C GLY A 486 10.40 27.23 -23.67
N PRO A 487 10.45 27.66 -24.94
CA PRO A 487 9.27 27.67 -25.82
C PRO A 487 8.75 26.25 -26.03
N ASP A 488 7.43 26.11 -26.10
CA ASP A 488 6.76 24.85 -26.39
C ASP A 488 6.89 24.50 -27.89
N PHE A 489 7.16 23.24 -28.20
CA PHE A 489 7.32 22.72 -29.56
C PHE A 489 6.03 22.84 -30.39
N ASP A 490 4.87 22.61 -29.79
CA ASP A 490 3.58 22.68 -30.47
C ASP A 490 3.06 24.12 -30.57
N ASN A 491 3.46 24.99 -29.64
CA ASN A 491 3.08 26.40 -29.62
C ASN A 491 4.24 27.30 -29.16
N PRO A 492 5.05 27.82 -30.10
CA PRO A 492 6.25 28.61 -29.79
C PRO A 492 5.99 29.90 -29.00
N ASP A 493 4.76 30.42 -29.01
CA ASP A 493 4.36 31.60 -28.23
C ASP A 493 4.12 31.28 -26.74
N ASN A 494 4.02 29.99 -26.38
CA ASN A 494 3.85 29.53 -25.01
C ASN A 494 5.21 29.11 -24.44
N ILE A 495 5.56 29.65 -23.27
CA ILE A 495 6.77 29.24 -22.55
C ILE A 495 6.38 28.22 -21.49
N SER A 496 6.87 27.00 -21.63
CA SER A 496 6.65 25.93 -20.67
C SER A 496 7.79 25.86 -19.65
N GLU A 497 7.47 25.34 -18.47
CA GLU A 497 8.42 25.09 -17.39
C GLU A 497 8.30 23.64 -16.95
N HIS A 498 9.45 22.98 -16.78
CA HIS A 498 9.53 21.61 -16.31
C HIS A 498 10.53 21.51 -15.16
N THR A 499 10.07 20.99 -14.02
CA THR A 499 10.97 20.72 -12.89
C THR A 499 11.59 19.34 -13.06
N ILE A 500 12.92 19.28 -12.99
CA ILE A 500 13.68 18.04 -13.09
C ILE A 500 14.55 17.83 -11.85
N LEU A 501 14.91 16.57 -11.62
CA LEU A 501 15.88 16.16 -10.61
C LEU A 501 17.10 15.54 -11.30
N ALA A 502 18.19 16.29 -11.42
CA ALA A 502 19.43 15.73 -11.95
C ALA A 502 20.13 14.92 -10.85
N GLN A 503 20.33 13.62 -11.10
CA GLN A 503 21.07 12.74 -10.20
C GLN A 503 22.50 12.55 -10.70
N PHE A 504 23.47 12.87 -9.86
CA PHE A 504 24.88 12.72 -10.20
C PHE A 504 25.37 11.31 -9.85
N LYS A 505 26.26 10.75 -10.68
CA LYS A 505 26.79 9.38 -10.54
C LYS A 505 28.21 9.30 -9.99
N GLY A 506 28.92 10.43 -9.95
CA GLY A 506 30.33 10.46 -9.55
C GLY A 506 30.84 11.88 -9.29
N GLU A 507 32.09 11.96 -8.85
CA GLU A 507 32.83 13.22 -8.70
C GLU A 507 33.37 13.70 -10.04
N GLY A 508 33.49 15.02 -10.20
CA GLY A 508 33.95 15.64 -11.44
C GLY A 508 33.52 17.09 -11.56
N ASP A 509 33.98 17.74 -12.63
CA ASP A 509 33.56 19.07 -13.05
C ASP A 509 32.03 19.14 -13.24
N GLY A 510 31.43 20.28 -12.91
CA GLY A 510 29.98 20.50 -12.93
C GLY A 510 29.35 20.24 -14.30
N VAL A 511 30.03 20.63 -15.39
CA VAL A 511 29.55 20.36 -16.77
C VAL A 511 29.51 18.87 -17.04
N LYS A 512 30.55 18.13 -16.61
CA LYS A 512 30.61 16.68 -16.79
C LYS A 512 29.55 15.97 -15.95
N LYS A 513 29.31 16.41 -14.72
CA LYS A 513 28.25 15.86 -13.85
C LYS A 513 26.85 16.06 -14.44
N LEU A 514 26.57 17.24 -14.96
CA LEU A 514 25.32 17.51 -15.66
C LEU A 514 25.19 16.64 -16.92
N GLY A 515 26.27 16.51 -17.71
CA GLY A 515 26.31 15.64 -18.88
C GLY A 515 26.08 14.16 -18.55
N ASP A 516 26.68 13.64 -17.48
CA ASP A 516 26.50 12.27 -16.99
C ASP A 516 25.07 12.02 -16.44
N ALA A 517 24.41 13.09 -15.96
CA ALA A 517 22.99 13.08 -15.61
C ALA A 517 22.07 13.18 -16.84
N GLY A 518 22.61 13.49 -18.02
CA GLY A 518 21.86 13.60 -19.28
C GLY A 518 21.50 15.03 -19.71
N LEU A 519 22.12 16.05 -19.09
CA LEU A 519 21.91 17.46 -19.40
C LEU A 519 23.17 18.06 -19.99
N MET A 520 23.09 18.50 -21.25
CA MET A 520 24.17 19.23 -21.90
C MET A 520 23.92 20.72 -21.69
N VAL A 521 24.70 21.35 -20.81
CA VAL A 521 24.49 22.74 -20.39
C VAL A 521 25.70 23.58 -20.78
N ARG A 522 25.44 24.73 -21.40
CA ARG A 522 26.44 25.77 -21.67
C ARG A 522 26.01 27.08 -21.04
N VAL A 523 26.96 27.77 -20.40
CA VAL A 523 26.70 29.08 -19.79
C VAL A 523 27.14 30.16 -20.77
N GLU A 524 26.19 30.89 -21.33
CA GLU A 524 26.42 32.00 -22.27
C GLU A 524 25.59 33.22 -21.83
N ASP A 525 26.18 34.40 -21.87
CA ASP A 525 25.52 35.68 -21.49
C ASP A 525 24.81 35.67 -20.11
N GLY A 526 25.32 34.89 -19.16
CA GLY A 526 24.75 34.77 -17.82
C GLY A 526 23.47 33.91 -17.76
N LYS A 527 23.19 33.13 -18.79
CA LYS A 527 22.12 32.12 -18.86
C LYS A 527 22.73 30.73 -18.98
N ALA A 528 22.10 29.74 -18.35
CA ALA A 528 22.49 28.33 -18.49
C ALA A 528 21.61 27.70 -19.57
N ILE A 529 22.08 27.73 -20.82
CA ILE A 529 21.37 27.19 -21.98
C ILE A 529 21.53 25.67 -21.98
N VAL A 530 20.42 24.97 -22.23
CA VAL A 530 20.33 23.52 -22.31
C VAL A 530 20.23 23.10 -23.77
N ASP A 531 21.11 22.21 -24.22
CA ASP A 531 21.01 21.61 -25.54
C ASP A 531 20.02 20.45 -25.55
N GLU A 532 19.51 20.11 -26.74
CA GLU A 532 18.62 18.95 -26.91
C GLU A 532 19.29 17.68 -26.35
N PRO A 533 18.64 16.96 -25.40
CA PRO A 533 19.21 15.75 -24.85
C PRO A 533 19.40 14.67 -25.93
N ILE A 534 20.44 13.85 -25.79
CA ILE A 534 20.69 12.75 -26.72
C ILE A 534 19.59 11.70 -26.58
N ALA A 535 19.14 11.12 -27.70
CA ALA A 535 18.18 10.01 -27.71
C ALA A 535 18.63 8.86 -26.79
N GLY A 536 17.77 8.49 -25.83
CA GLY A 536 18.05 7.48 -24.82
C GLY A 536 18.63 8.01 -23.50
N SER A 537 18.88 9.32 -23.38
CA SER A 537 19.19 9.96 -22.09
C SER A 537 17.93 10.05 -21.19
N PRO A 538 18.08 10.18 -19.86
CA PRO A 538 16.96 10.22 -18.93
C PRO A 538 15.92 11.30 -19.24
N PHE A 539 16.36 12.48 -19.67
CA PHE A 539 15.50 13.65 -19.90
C PHE A 539 15.02 13.80 -21.35
N PHE A 540 15.44 12.90 -22.26
CA PHE A 540 15.09 13.02 -23.69
C PHE A 540 13.58 13.09 -23.91
N LYS A 541 12.79 12.23 -23.25
CA LYS A 541 11.33 12.23 -23.39
C LYS A 541 10.67 13.46 -22.77
N ASP A 542 11.19 13.92 -21.63
CA ASP A 542 10.61 15.05 -20.90
C ASP A 542 10.81 16.35 -21.68
N PHE A 543 11.92 16.48 -22.41
CA PHE A 543 12.28 17.70 -23.13
C PHE A 543 11.78 17.74 -24.58
N GLN A 544 11.16 16.68 -25.10
CA GLN A 544 10.54 16.69 -26.44
C GLN A 544 9.47 17.77 -26.61
N LYS A 545 8.91 18.29 -25.51
CA LYS A 545 7.95 19.39 -25.52
C LYS A 545 8.59 20.77 -25.74
N PHE A 546 9.91 20.90 -25.63
CA PHE A 546 10.58 22.17 -25.86
C PHE A 546 11.02 22.33 -27.31
N ASP A 547 10.91 23.54 -27.84
CA ASP A 547 11.52 23.92 -29.11
C ASP A 547 12.98 24.36 -28.90
N PHE A 548 13.92 23.43 -29.11
CA PHE A 548 15.36 23.71 -29.06
C PHE A 548 15.89 24.46 -30.29
N TYR A 549 15.09 24.58 -31.34
CA TYR A 549 15.49 25.15 -32.63
C TYR A 549 14.86 26.51 -32.92
N GLY A 550 14.01 27.00 -32.01
CA GLY A 550 13.38 28.32 -32.08
C GLY A 550 14.30 29.47 -31.71
N ASP A 551 13.78 30.70 -31.80
CA ASP A 551 14.54 31.93 -31.55
C ASP A 551 14.90 32.11 -30.05
N GLN A 552 14.17 31.48 -29.14
CA GLN A 552 14.44 31.52 -27.70
C GLN A 552 15.07 30.21 -27.24
N PRO A 553 16.27 30.25 -26.62
CA PRO A 553 16.92 29.05 -26.14
C PRO A 553 16.19 28.46 -24.92
N VAL A 554 16.22 27.13 -24.81
CA VAL A 554 15.83 26.43 -23.59
C VAL A 554 16.90 26.66 -22.54
N GLU A 555 16.51 27.11 -21.35
CA GLU A 555 17.44 27.47 -20.28
C GLU A 555 17.04 26.84 -18.94
N ILE A 556 18.03 26.62 -18.08
CA ILE A 556 17.78 26.43 -16.65
C ILE A 556 17.42 27.80 -16.09
N ALA A 557 16.17 27.99 -15.68
CA ALA A 557 15.70 29.25 -15.11
C ALA A 557 16.18 29.41 -13.68
N THR A 558 15.95 28.38 -12.85
CA THR A 558 16.32 28.38 -11.43
C THR A 558 16.86 27.03 -10.99
N VAL A 559 17.74 27.08 -9.99
CA VAL A 559 18.20 25.92 -9.23
C VAL A 559 17.60 26.03 -7.84
N GLU A 560 16.78 25.06 -7.46
CA GLU A 560 16.06 25.06 -6.19
C GLU A 560 16.88 24.27 -5.15
N MET A 561 17.37 24.95 -4.12
CA MET A 561 18.05 24.32 -2.98
C MET A 561 17.10 24.25 -1.78
N ASP A 562 17.19 23.20 -0.98
CA ASP A 562 16.40 23.09 0.25
C ASP A 562 16.74 24.24 1.21
N ALA A 563 15.73 25.04 1.57
CA ALA A 563 15.92 26.15 2.49
C ALA A 563 16.11 25.66 3.94
N GLU A 564 16.93 26.36 4.74
CA GLU A 564 17.01 26.10 6.19
C GLU A 564 15.72 26.57 6.88
N ARG A 565 14.84 25.63 7.21
CA ARG A 565 13.50 25.91 7.75
C ARG A 565 13.35 25.48 9.20
N THR A 566 12.42 26.14 9.89
CA THR A 566 11.97 25.68 11.21
C THR A 566 11.27 24.32 11.10
N PRO A 567 11.30 23.48 12.16
CA PRO A 567 10.62 22.19 12.12
C PRO A 567 9.12 22.35 11.85
N LYS A 568 8.62 21.69 10.79
CA LYS A 568 7.20 21.70 10.38
C LYS A 568 6.27 21.28 11.53
N GLU A 569 6.75 20.45 12.45
CA GLU A 569 6.04 19.93 13.62
C GLU A 569 5.54 21.03 14.58
N ILE A 570 6.01 22.27 14.47
CA ILE A 570 5.50 23.40 15.27
C ILE A 570 3.99 23.60 15.10
N PHE A 571 3.44 23.28 13.92
CA PHE A 571 2.01 23.35 13.63
C PHE A 571 1.19 22.24 14.31
N TYR A 572 1.84 21.24 14.92
CA TYR A 572 1.13 20.26 15.76
C TYR A 572 0.61 20.89 17.06
N ILE A 573 1.27 21.92 17.58
CA ILE A 573 0.84 22.59 18.81
C ILE A 573 -0.56 23.20 18.67
N PRO A 574 -0.84 24.10 17.69
CA PRO A 574 -2.18 24.64 17.52
C PRO A 574 -3.21 23.56 17.16
N ALA A 575 -2.83 22.52 16.41
CA ALA A 575 -3.71 21.41 16.09
C ALA A 575 -4.13 20.61 17.35
N LEU A 576 -3.20 20.31 18.25
CA LEU A 576 -3.48 19.60 19.50
C LEU A 576 -4.30 20.45 20.48
N LEU A 577 -4.11 21.76 20.51
CA LEU A 577 -4.95 22.67 21.30
C LEU A 577 -6.40 22.67 20.78
N LEU A 578 -6.59 22.74 19.46
CA LEU A 578 -7.91 22.65 18.84
C LEU A 578 -8.57 21.28 19.12
N LEU A 579 -7.80 20.20 19.04
CA LEU A 579 -8.27 18.87 19.41
C LEU A 579 -8.72 18.83 20.88
N GLY A 580 -7.95 19.41 21.80
CA GLY A 580 -8.30 19.52 23.22
C GLY A 580 -9.66 20.20 23.44
N LEU A 581 -9.98 21.26 22.67
CA LEU A 581 -11.27 21.93 22.72
C LEU A 581 -12.42 21.03 22.26
N VAL A 582 -12.23 20.26 21.18
CA VAL A 582 -13.22 19.30 20.69
C VAL A 582 -13.46 18.20 21.72
N ILE A 583 -12.38 17.63 22.28
CA ILE A 583 -12.47 16.60 23.31
C ILE A 583 -13.25 17.10 24.53
N PHE A 584 -12.93 18.31 25.00
CA PHE A 584 -13.62 18.92 26.14
C PHE A 584 -15.11 19.14 25.87
N SER A 585 -15.45 19.63 24.68
CA SER A 585 -16.84 19.84 24.23
C SER A 585 -17.63 18.53 24.18
N GLN A 586 -17.03 17.46 23.65
CA GLN A 586 -17.73 16.18 23.47
C GLN A 586 -17.81 15.34 24.75
N ARG A 587 -16.77 15.35 25.60
CA ARG A 587 -16.80 14.61 26.89
C ARG A 587 -17.98 15.01 27.77
N ARG A 588 -18.38 16.28 27.74
CA ARG A 588 -19.57 16.77 28.46
C ARG A 588 -20.90 16.17 27.95
N ARG A 589 -20.90 15.61 26.74
CA ARG A 589 -22.08 15.03 26.08
C ARG A 589 -21.97 13.53 25.85
N GLN A 590 -20.96 12.90 26.44
CA GLN A 590 -20.69 11.48 26.25
C GLN A 590 -21.79 10.65 26.91
N THR A 591 -22.47 9.82 26.12
CA THR A 591 -23.58 8.96 26.59
C THR A 591 -23.17 7.52 26.85
N VAL A 592 -22.02 7.08 26.29
CA VAL A 592 -21.49 5.73 26.41
C VAL A 592 -20.01 5.83 26.81
N PRO A 593 -19.54 5.11 27.84
CA PRO A 593 -18.12 5.07 28.18
C PRO A 593 -17.31 4.56 26.97
N ALA A 594 -16.20 5.23 26.67
CA ALA A 594 -15.45 5.01 25.44
C ALA A 594 -14.72 3.66 25.39
N PHE A 595 -14.66 2.92 26.51
CA PHE A 595 -13.93 1.66 26.65
C PHE A 595 -14.58 0.74 27.67
#